data_AF-A0AAV4HP03-F1
#
_entry.id   AF-A0AAV4HP03-F1
#
_cell.length_a   1.000
_cell.length_b   1.000
_cell.length_c   1.000
_cell.angle_alpha   90.00
_cell.angle_beta   90.00
_cell.angle_gamma   90.00
#
_symmetry.space_group_name_H-M   'P 1'
#
loop_
_entity.id
_entity.type
_entity.pdbx_description
1 polymer ?
#
loop_
_entity_poly.entity_id
_entity_poly.type
_entity_poly.pdbx_seq_one_letter_code
_entity_poly.pdbx_strand_id
1 'polypeptide(L)'
;MWFFRRMLRVPWTARKTNEEVLKDTETTMSLMNRIRRSQAKFVGHIMRREGLENLITTGRMEGKKSRGIQREKMLDGMTSWMVLGWGQRE
;
A
#
# COMPACT_ATOMS: atom_id res chain seq x y z
N MET A 1 -20.21 7.56 3.39
CA MET A 1 -19.61 8.03 4.67
C MET A 1 -19.33 6.94 5.70
N TRP A 2 -20.23 5.99 5.91
CA TRP A 2 -20.08 4.92 6.91
C TRP A 2 -18.76 4.12 6.79
N PHE A 3 -18.36 3.77 5.56
CA PHE A 3 -17.11 3.04 5.30
C PHE A 3 -15.87 3.76 5.84
N PHE A 4 -15.70 5.06 5.54
CA PHE A 4 -14.54 5.84 6.00
C PHE A 4 -14.52 6.02 7.51
N ARG A 5 -15.67 6.27 8.14
CA ARG A 5 -15.75 6.35 9.61
C ARG A 5 -15.36 5.03 10.28
N ARG A 6 -15.72 3.90 9.68
CA ARG A 6 -15.33 2.57 10.17
C ARG A 6 -13.83 2.31 9.96
N MET A 7 -13.29 2.64 8.79
CA MET A 7 -11.86 2.51 8.48
C MET A 7 -10.99 3.34 9.43
N LEU A 8 -11.38 4.59 9.68
CA LEU A 8 -10.70 5.52 10.58
C LEU A 8 -11.02 5.28 12.06
N ARG A 9 -11.87 4.29 12.37
CA ARG A 9 -12.35 3.97 13.73
C ARG A 9 -12.89 5.19 14.48
N VAL A 10 -13.59 6.07 13.77
CA VAL A 10 -14.18 7.29 14.33
C VAL A 10 -15.30 6.89 15.30
N PRO A 11 -15.19 7.20 16.60
CA PRO A 11 -16.25 6.88 17.54
C PRO A 11 -17.47 7.74 17.24
N TRP A 12 -18.66 7.19 17.48
CA TRP A 12 -19.92 7.90 17.21
C TRP A 12 -20.08 9.17 18.06
N THR A 13 -19.37 9.27 19.19
CA THR A 13 -19.30 10.44 20.07
C THR A 13 -18.39 11.56 19.55
N ALA A 14 -17.53 11.30 18.57
CA ALA A 14 -16.55 12.28 18.08
C ALA A 14 -17.17 13.52 17.43
N ARG A 15 -18.47 13.48 17.06
CA ARG A 15 -19.20 14.56 16.37
C ARG A 15 -18.44 15.20 15.18
N LYS A 16 -17.53 14.44 14.55
CA LYS A 16 -16.77 14.89 13.37
C LYS A 16 -17.68 15.11 12.18
N THR A 17 -17.49 16.21 11.47
CA THR A 17 -18.21 16.53 10.25
C THR A 17 -17.81 15.60 9.11
N ASN A 18 -18.61 15.55 8.04
CA ASN A 18 -18.29 14.71 6.90
C ASN A 18 -17.04 15.21 6.15
N GLU A 19 -16.81 16.52 6.09
CA GLU A 19 -15.62 17.10 5.46
C GLU A 19 -14.33 16.74 6.19
N GLU A 20 -14.33 16.79 7.52
CA GLU A 20 -13.17 16.37 8.34
C GLU A 20 -12.84 14.89 8.12
N VAL A 21 -13.85 14.02 8.03
CA VAL A 21 -13.64 12.60 7.75
C VAL A 21 -13.04 12.37 6.36
N LEU A 22 -13.41 13.19 5.36
CA LEU A 22 -12.78 13.13 4.04
C LEU A 22 -11.32 13.60 4.08
N LYS A 23 -11.02 14.72 4.74
CA LYS A 23 -9.64 15.21 4.93
C LYS A 23 -8.74 14.20 5.65
N ASP A 24 -9.26 13.54 6.69
CA ASP A 24 -8.53 12.48 7.40
C ASP A 24 -8.24 11.28 6.48
N THR A 25 -9.19 10.95 5.59
CA THR A 25 -9.03 9.86 4.61
C THR A 25 -7.97 10.22 3.56
N GLU A 26 -8.01 11.45 3.02
CA GLU A 26 -6.98 11.97 2.09
C GLU A 26 -5.59 11.94 2.73
N THR A 27 -5.49 12.32 4.01
CA THR A 27 -4.26 12.24 4.79
C THR A 27 -3.78 10.78 4.91
N THR A 28 -4.69 9.83 5.11
CA THR A 28 -4.35 8.40 5.16
C THR A 28 -3.88 7.87 3.79
N MET A 29 -4.49 8.32 2.70
CA MET A 29 -4.02 8.03 1.34
C MET A 29 -2.61 8.60 1.07
N SER A 30 -2.28 9.74 1.68
CA SER A 30 -0.92 10.31 1.62
C SER A 30 0.13 9.38 2.26
N LEU A 31 -0.22 8.72 3.37
CA LEU A 31 0.65 7.75 4.03
C LEU A 31 0.89 6.52 3.15
N MET A 32 -0.15 5.97 2.53
CA MET A 32 -0.03 4.86 1.59
C MET A 32 0.88 5.21 0.41
N ASN A 33 0.75 6.42 -0.13
CA ASN A 33 1.63 6.91 -1.20
C ASN A 33 3.08 7.09 -0.73
N ARG A 34 3.30 7.51 0.52
CA ARG A 34 4.65 7.59 1.12
C ARG A 34 5.28 6.21 1.28
N ILE A 35 4.53 5.23 1.76
CA ILE A 35 4.98 3.83 1.89
C ILE A 35 5.34 3.27 0.52
N ARG A 36 4.45 3.40 -0.47
CA ARG A 36 4.67 2.98 -1.86
C ARG A 36 5.94 3.62 -2.46
N ARG A 37 6.14 4.92 -2.24
CA ARG A 37 7.34 5.63 -2.69
C ARG A 37 8.62 5.09 -2.02
N SER A 38 8.57 4.76 -0.73
CA SER A 38 9.69 4.13 -0.02
C SER A 38 10.00 2.73 -0.57
N GLN A 39 8.97 1.93 -0.82
CA GLN A 39 9.12 0.60 -1.42
C GLN A 39 9.75 0.69 -2.81
N ALA A 40 9.31 1.62 -3.66
CA ALA A 40 9.88 1.84 -4.99
C ALA A 40 11.38 2.24 -4.93
N LYS A 41 11.76 3.11 -3.98
CA LYS A 41 13.16 3.46 -3.74
C LYS A 41 13.99 2.25 -3.33
N PHE A 42 13.46 1.40 -2.46
CA PHE A 42 14.12 0.18 -2.00
C PHE A 42 14.35 -0.80 -3.16
N VAL A 43 13.35 -1.01 -4.02
CA VAL A 43 13.52 -1.82 -5.24
C VAL A 43 14.58 -1.22 -6.15
N GLY A 44 14.54 0.10 -6.40
CA GLY A 44 15.57 0.76 -7.18
C GLY A 44 16.97 0.63 -6.56
N HIS A 45 17.10 0.57 -5.24
CA HIS A 45 18.38 0.31 -4.58
C HIS A 45 18.85 -1.12 -4.81
N ILE A 46 17.96 -2.10 -4.67
CA ILE A 46 18.26 -3.52 -4.93
C ILE A 46 18.74 -3.73 -6.36
N MET A 47 18.02 -3.16 -7.34
CA MET A 47 18.37 -3.29 -8.76
C MET A 47 19.73 -2.68 -9.13
N ARG A 48 20.32 -1.83 -8.27
CA ARG A 48 21.64 -1.21 -8.50
C ARG A 48 22.81 -1.95 -7.84
N ARG A 49 22.54 -2.81 -6.86
CA ARG A 49 23.58 -3.35 -5.97
C ARG A 49 23.79 -4.86 -6.12
N GLU A 50 23.31 -5.46 -7.22
CA GLU A 50 23.37 -6.88 -7.62
C GLU A 50 23.48 -7.89 -6.45
N GLY A 51 22.40 -8.62 -6.16
CA GLY A 51 22.44 -9.69 -5.15
C GLY A 51 21.10 -10.14 -4.58
N LEU A 52 20.01 -9.38 -4.80
CA LEU A 52 18.66 -9.72 -4.32
C LEU A 52 17.63 -9.88 -5.46
N GLU A 53 18.09 -9.97 -6.71
CA GLU A 53 17.25 -10.17 -7.90
C GLU A 53 16.41 -11.45 -7.81
N ASN A 54 16.99 -12.52 -7.26
CA ASN A 54 16.29 -13.77 -7.03
C ASN A 54 15.15 -13.62 -6.00
N LEU A 55 15.35 -12.85 -4.93
CA LEU A 55 14.32 -12.60 -3.91
C LEU A 55 13.13 -11.81 -4.50
N ILE A 56 13.43 -10.83 -5.35
CA ILE A 56 12.43 -10.00 -6.03
C ILE A 56 11.67 -10.81 -7.08
N THR A 57 12.37 -11.58 -7.92
CA THR A 57 11.79 -12.32 -9.05
C THR A 57 10.99 -13.55 -8.60
N THR A 58 11.45 -14.24 -7.55
CA THR A 58 10.71 -15.38 -6.98
C THR A 58 9.67 -14.97 -5.94
N GLY A 59 9.77 -13.76 -5.38
CA GLY A 59 8.81 -13.18 -4.42
C GLY A 59 8.65 -13.97 -3.11
N ARG A 60 9.54 -14.93 -2.84
CA ARG A 60 9.51 -15.73 -1.63
C ARG A 60 10.38 -15.05 -0.58
N MET A 61 9.83 -14.05 0.11
CA MET A 61 10.36 -13.71 1.43
C MET A 61 10.33 -14.98 2.29
N GLU A 62 11.46 -15.34 2.90
CA GLU A 62 11.52 -16.48 3.81
C GLU A 62 10.53 -16.25 4.96
N GLY A 63 9.57 -17.17 5.11
CA GLY A 63 8.49 -17.03 6.09
C GLY A 63 7.27 -17.88 5.77
N LYS A 64 6.64 -18.39 6.83
CA LYS A 64 5.38 -19.16 6.75
C LYS A 64 4.21 -18.17 6.81
N LYS A 65 3.46 -18.03 5.71
CA LYS A 65 2.16 -17.33 5.72
C LYS A 65 1.03 -18.27 6.14
N SER A 66 -0.04 -17.71 6.68
CA SER A 66 -1.26 -18.43 7.02
C SER A 66 -1.87 -19.11 5.77
N ARG A 67 -2.49 -20.29 5.97
CA ARG A 67 -3.19 -21.02 4.90
C ARG A 67 -4.27 -20.13 4.28
N GLY A 68 -4.44 -20.20 2.96
CA GLY A 68 -5.45 -19.46 2.19
C GLY A 68 -5.01 -18.10 1.63
N ILE A 69 -3.82 -17.60 1.96
CA ILE A 69 -3.27 -16.37 1.39
C ILE A 69 -2.36 -16.71 0.21
N GLN A 70 -2.73 -16.25 -1.00
CA GLN A 70 -1.86 -16.38 -2.18
C GLN A 70 -0.55 -15.63 -1.95
N ARG A 71 0.57 -16.23 -2.38
CA ARG A 71 1.86 -15.55 -2.39
C ARG A 71 1.89 -14.54 -3.54
N GLU A 72 1.63 -13.28 -3.24
CA GLU A 72 2.00 -12.17 -4.14
C GLU A 72 3.51 -11.95 -4.11
N LYS A 73 4.09 -11.80 -5.30
CA LYS A 73 5.46 -11.32 -5.43
C LYS A 73 5.48 -9.81 -5.18
N MET A 74 6.59 -9.31 -4.65
CA MET A 74 6.75 -7.89 -4.37
C MET A 74 6.57 -7.03 -5.64
N LEU A 75 7.04 -7.51 -6.79
CA LEU A 75 6.82 -6.86 -8.08
C LEU A 75 5.35 -6.93 -8.54
N ASP A 76 4.66 -8.05 -8.36
CA ASP A 76 3.25 -8.17 -8.76
C ASP A 76 2.38 -7.16 -7.99
N GLY A 77 2.65 -7.02 -6.69
CA GLY A 77 2.02 -5.99 -5.86
C GLY A 77 2.34 -4.58 -6.37
N MET A 78 3.61 -4.29 -6.68
CA MET A 78 4.02 -2.99 -7.27
C MET A 78 3.33 -2.68 -8.59
N THR A 79 3.31 -3.63 -9.51
CA THR A 79 2.65 -3.49 -10.81
C THR A 79 1.15 -3.24 -10.62
N SER A 80 0.50 -3.95 -9.69
CA SER A 80 -0.91 -3.74 -9.37
C SER A 80 -1.21 -2.29 -8.98
N TRP A 81 -0.51 -1.71 -8.00
CA TRP A 81 -0.81 -0.32 -7.58
C TRP A 81 -0.19 0.76 -8.47
N MET A 82 0.86 0.48 -9.22
CA MET A 82 1.35 1.41 -10.24
C MET A 82 0.37 1.46 -11.39
N VAL A 83 0.12 0.34 -12.09
CA VAL A 83 -0.74 0.30 -13.29
C VAL A 83 -2.16 0.78 -12.98
N LEU A 84 -2.75 0.36 -11.85
CA LEU A 84 -4.08 0.82 -11.45
C LEU A 84 -4.10 2.25 -10.87
N GLY A 85 -2.95 2.76 -10.37
CA GLY A 85 -2.84 4.09 -9.78
C GLY A 85 -2.49 5.21 -10.77
N TRP A 86 -1.91 4.88 -11.93
CA TRP A 86 -1.63 5.84 -13.00
C TRP A 86 -2.89 6.23 -13.79
N GLY A 87 -3.93 5.38 -13.83
CA GLY A 87 -5.21 5.64 -14.52
C GLY A 87 -6.26 6.42 -13.70
N GLN A 88 -5.88 7.02 -12.56
CA GLN A 88 -6.76 7.81 -11.68
C GLN A 88 -6.29 9.27 -11.57
N ARG A 89 -5.49 9.73 -12.53
CA ARG A 89 -4.89 11.05 -12.54
C ARG A 89 -5.18 11.77 -13.86
N GLU A 90 -6.46 11.83 -14.22
CA GLU A 90 -7.07 12.77 -15.17
C GLU A 90 -8.40 13.26 -14.59
#